data_AF-A0A662MC05-F1
#
_entry.id   AF-A0A662MC05-F1
#
_cell.length_a   1.000
_cell.length_b   1.000
_cell.length_c   1.000
_cell.angle_alpha   90.00
_cell.angle_beta   90.00
_cell.angle_gamma   90.00
#
_symmetry.space_group_name_H-M   'P 1'
#
loop_
_entity.id
_entity.type
_entity.pdbx_description
1 polymer ?
#
loop_
_entity_poly.entity_id
_entity_poly.type
_entity_poly.pdbx_seq_one_letter_code
_entity_poly.pdbx_strand_id
1 'polypeptide(L)'
;MSRYFDRDQAVKRMQKVLDNTGASGFIGAEKVAEWVDIDNGLGLGIDDSMKLLSGLIHMDVLEKDETIDEIVSALMELYNSINTLTPQPDLKKESMMIQISEFKIPPDDWTIHYSRAMGLMKKSKFQESSDEFDKVFEMLLEEPTTRGDLYRIFYNASIAHYLGGRPHLGEMCLSFSLNLNPNYPIARKKIESIEKGEEDDLIKLGVLKRTFTGLEEDRKRLDPKQYSGRPDRDLIRELEGYGVTFSREELVKASRESESRDDVINSLFIDTVADSPDADSVWAIAQVLWDRHCSGEPVAEAIIDSCAEIEEILEEDDRTSFKRIDKYLKDAEKVIYSGKKGVIERWSKYQEYFSSDRHTLMDVFMLYSSRKNDRGRFLKLSDHLYRTLDDPFWRITPIILEEGDIEGQIYEVRREYPEFYLLPAYMHLHYLEKKDLTRAHEAILEAVEIVERNRRSRKRYKWNSGSHLTDMDHVYSILEEFYDSFDIEGKREDILEKGRKVTERLKKKNEQEVDEKLNEIMMENVKKSPLYRYMEFIEELGIDFKTEEDVETTIVNIDPLGRKIRKKKKIGRNDPCPCGSGKKYKKCCLKI
;
A
#
# COMPACT_ATOMS: atom_id res chain seq x y z
N MET A 1 32.49 -29.10 -49.02
CA MET A 1 31.11 -29.62 -49.06
C MET A 1 30.52 -29.34 -47.70
N SER A 2 29.43 -28.56 -47.62
CA SER A 2 28.72 -28.41 -46.35
C SER A 2 28.01 -29.73 -46.03
N ARG A 3 28.26 -30.28 -44.84
CA ARG A 3 27.26 -31.14 -44.22
C ARG A 3 26.24 -30.17 -43.62
N TYR A 4 25.06 -30.09 -44.22
CA TYR A 4 23.89 -29.68 -43.45
C TYR A 4 23.79 -30.64 -42.27
N PHE A 5 23.92 -30.13 -41.05
CA PHE A 5 23.55 -30.90 -39.87
C PHE A 5 22.04 -31.02 -39.91
N ASP A 6 21.57 -32.24 -40.13
CA ASP A 6 20.15 -32.56 -40.13
C ASP A 6 19.62 -32.39 -38.69
N ARG A 7 18.72 -31.43 -38.47
CA ARG A 7 18.11 -31.14 -37.15
C ARG A 7 17.57 -32.43 -36.52
N ASP A 8 16.94 -33.28 -37.34
CA ASP A 8 16.40 -34.56 -36.92
C ASP A 8 17.47 -35.56 -36.46
N GLN A 9 18.73 -35.43 -36.89
CA GLN A 9 19.85 -36.22 -36.42
C GLN A 9 20.52 -35.58 -35.21
N ALA A 10 20.63 -34.25 -35.17
CA ALA A 10 21.19 -33.51 -34.04
C ALA A 10 20.33 -33.67 -32.78
N VAL A 11 19.00 -33.54 -32.88
CA VAL A 11 18.06 -33.81 -31.78
C VAL A 11 18.17 -35.27 -31.31
N LYS A 12 18.25 -36.24 -32.22
CA LYS A 12 18.41 -37.67 -31.85
C LYS A 12 19.77 -37.95 -31.18
N ARG A 13 20.84 -37.24 -31.56
CA ARG A 13 22.14 -37.30 -30.87
C ARG A 13 22.04 -36.69 -29.47
N MET A 14 21.42 -35.51 -29.36
CA MET A 14 21.23 -34.83 -28.08
C MET A 14 20.42 -35.69 -27.11
N GLN A 15 19.32 -36.31 -27.56
CA GLN A 15 18.51 -37.21 -26.73
C GLN A 15 19.36 -38.35 -26.15
N LYS A 16 20.21 -38.98 -26.96
CA LYS A 16 21.10 -40.05 -26.51
C LYS A 16 22.10 -39.56 -25.44
N VAL A 17 22.57 -38.31 -25.51
CA VAL A 17 23.43 -37.73 -24.47
C VAL A 17 22.63 -37.45 -23.19
N LEU A 18 21.38 -36.97 -23.28
CA LEU A 18 20.48 -36.82 -22.15
C LEU A 18 20.18 -38.18 -21.48
N ASP A 19 19.99 -39.25 -22.27
CA ASP A 19 19.82 -40.62 -21.78
C ASP A 19 21.08 -41.18 -21.10
N ASN A 20 22.27 -40.94 -21.68
CA ASN A 20 23.55 -41.36 -21.12
C ASN A 20 23.88 -40.67 -19.78
N THR A 21 23.46 -39.41 -19.61
CA THR A 21 23.77 -38.57 -18.43
C THR A 21 22.71 -38.62 -17.34
N GLY A 22 21.53 -39.18 -17.63
CA GLY A 22 20.35 -39.17 -16.77
C GLY A 22 19.49 -37.91 -16.89
N ALA A 23 19.94 -36.90 -17.64
CA ALA A 23 19.21 -35.65 -17.85
C ALA A 23 17.86 -35.86 -18.58
N SER A 24 17.66 -36.97 -19.30
CA SER A 24 16.37 -37.26 -19.95
C SER A 24 15.23 -37.63 -19.00
N GLY A 25 15.53 -37.81 -17.71
CA GLY A 25 14.50 -37.81 -16.65
C GLY A 25 13.88 -36.44 -16.39
N PHE A 26 14.55 -35.35 -16.79
CA PHE A 26 14.15 -33.96 -16.53
C PHE A 26 13.79 -33.18 -17.80
N ILE A 27 14.43 -33.47 -18.95
CA ILE A 27 14.19 -32.74 -20.21
C ILE A 27 14.38 -33.62 -21.47
N GLY A 28 13.54 -33.41 -22.48
CA GLY A 28 13.66 -34.03 -23.81
C GLY A 28 14.42 -33.15 -24.83
N ALA A 29 15.10 -33.78 -25.79
CA ALA A 29 15.99 -33.09 -26.72
C ALA A 29 15.33 -32.08 -27.68
N GLU A 30 14.04 -32.23 -28.00
CA GLU A 30 13.30 -31.19 -28.75
C GLU A 30 13.19 -29.89 -27.93
N LYS A 31 13.03 -29.99 -26.60
CA LYS A 31 12.98 -28.81 -25.73
C LYS A 31 14.36 -28.17 -25.58
N VAL A 32 15.45 -28.97 -25.58
CA VAL A 32 16.83 -28.45 -25.69
C VAL A 32 17.08 -27.78 -27.05
N ALA A 33 16.40 -28.22 -28.13
CA ALA A 33 16.45 -27.54 -29.42
C ALA A 33 15.76 -26.16 -29.37
N GLU A 34 14.62 -26.05 -28.68
CA GLU A 34 13.96 -24.75 -28.40
C GLU A 34 14.83 -23.82 -27.54
N TRP A 35 15.70 -24.33 -26.67
CA TRP A 35 16.61 -23.48 -25.90
C TRP A 35 17.65 -22.78 -26.78
N VAL A 36 18.22 -23.51 -27.74
CA VAL A 36 19.30 -22.98 -28.58
C VAL A 36 18.80 -22.17 -29.78
N ASP A 37 17.55 -22.34 -30.24
CA ASP A 37 16.98 -21.62 -31.39
C ASP A 37 16.85 -20.12 -31.10
N ILE A 38 17.54 -19.29 -31.89
CA ILE A 38 17.59 -17.83 -31.72
C ILE A 38 16.40 -17.11 -32.41
N ASP A 39 15.85 -17.71 -33.48
CA ASP A 39 14.80 -17.07 -34.29
C ASP A 39 13.39 -17.44 -33.81
N ASN A 40 13.22 -18.62 -33.20
CA ASN A 40 11.91 -19.21 -32.85
C ASN A 40 11.86 -19.82 -31.43
N GLY A 41 12.96 -19.72 -30.67
CA GLY A 41 13.10 -20.31 -29.33
C GLY A 41 13.57 -19.30 -28.29
N LEU A 42 14.29 -19.79 -27.28
CA LEU A 42 14.78 -18.98 -26.14
C LEU A 42 16.15 -18.32 -26.39
N GLY A 43 16.85 -18.68 -27.48
CA GLY A 43 18.11 -18.06 -27.89
C GLY A 43 19.29 -18.17 -26.90
N LEU A 44 19.27 -19.13 -25.97
CA LEU A 44 20.18 -19.27 -24.81
C LEU A 44 21.64 -19.66 -25.16
N GLY A 45 22.04 -19.51 -26.41
CA GLY A 45 23.39 -19.85 -26.87
C GLY A 45 23.80 -21.30 -26.59
N ILE A 46 25.09 -21.58 -26.65
CA ILE A 46 25.67 -22.86 -26.25
C ILE A 46 26.01 -22.85 -24.76
N ASP A 47 26.58 -21.74 -24.27
CA ASP A 47 27.17 -21.68 -22.94
C ASP A 47 26.10 -21.70 -21.83
N ASP A 48 25.01 -20.93 -21.94
CA ASP A 48 23.93 -21.00 -20.96
C ASP A 48 23.14 -22.30 -21.11
N SER A 49 22.85 -22.78 -22.33
CA SER A 49 22.32 -24.14 -22.53
C SER A 49 23.18 -25.23 -21.86
N MET A 50 24.52 -25.07 -21.83
CA MET A 50 25.43 -25.97 -21.12
C MET A 50 25.38 -25.81 -19.61
N LYS A 51 25.30 -24.58 -19.07
CA LYS A 51 25.02 -24.34 -17.63
C LYS A 51 23.71 -25.01 -17.21
N LEU A 52 22.67 -24.84 -18.02
CA LEU A 52 21.31 -25.32 -17.79
C LEU A 52 21.18 -26.84 -17.92
N LEU A 53 22.00 -27.51 -18.73
CA LEU A 53 22.10 -28.97 -18.73
C LEU A 53 22.98 -29.51 -17.61
N SER A 54 24.07 -28.81 -17.26
CA SER A 54 24.94 -29.19 -16.14
C SER A 54 24.19 -29.17 -14.80
N GLY A 55 23.23 -28.26 -14.61
CA GLY A 55 22.34 -28.23 -13.43
C GLY A 55 21.46 -29.46 -13.24
N LEU A 56 21.26 -30.27 -14.29
CA LEU A 56 20.40 -31.46 -14.32
C LEU A 56 21.18 -32.79 -14.21
N ILE A 57 22.52 -32.76 -14.19
CA ILE A 57 23.38 -33.94 -14.24
C ILE A 57 24.16 -34.06 -12.93
N HIS A 58 24.23 -35.27 -12.38
CA HIS A 58 24.92 -35.53 -11.12
C HIS A 58 26.43 -35.26 -11.23
N MET A 59 27.05 -34.66 -10.20
CA MET A 59 28.47 -34.28 -10.21
C MET A 59 29.41 -35.44 -10.58
N ASP A 60 29.23 -36.62 -9.99
CA ASP A 60 29.99 -37.86 -10.30
C ASP A 60 29.89 -38.33 -11.78
N VAL A 61 28.97 -37.75 -12.56
CA VAL A 61 28.83 -37.97 -14.00
C VAL A 61 29.53 -36.85 -14.79
N LEU A 62 29.44 -35.59 -14.33
CA LEU A 62 30.14 -34.44 -14.92
C LEU A 62 31.66 -34.42 -14.64
N GLU A 63 32.14 -35.03 -13.55
CA GLU A 63 33.58 -35.14 -13.22
C GLU A 63 34.37 -36.07 -14.17
N LYS A 64 33.74 -36.55 -15.26
CA LYS A 64 34.38 -37.31 -16.34
C LYS A 64 34.59 -36.39 -17.54
N ASP A 65 35.84 -36.09 -17.88
CA ASP A 65 36.21 -35.21 -19.00
C ASP A 65 35.43 -35.53 -20.29
N GLU A 66 35.37 -36.81 -20.66
CA GLU A 66 34.67 -37.31 -21.85
C GLU A 66 33.16 -36.96 -21.89
N THR A 67 32.51 -36.80 -20.73
CA THR A 67 31.07 -36.52 -20.63
C THR A 67 30.76 -35.05 -20.87
N ILE A 68 31.61 -34.12 -20.39
CA ILE A 68 31.49 -32.70 -20.72
C ILE A 68 31.69 -32.49 -22.23
N ASP A 69 32.71 -33.13 -22.80
CA ASP A 69 32.96 -33.10 -24.25
C ASP A 69 31.80 -33.69 -25.08
N GLU A 70 31.15 -34.79 -24.62
CA GLU A 70 29.97 -35.33 -25.31
C GLU A 70 28.77 -34.35 -25.30
N ILE A 71 28.49 -33.69 -24.18
CA ILE A 71 27.39 -32.72 -24.06
C ILE A 71 27.68 -31.47 -24.90
N VAL A 72 28.87 -30.87 -24.75
CA VAL A 72 29.27 -29.69 -25.52
C VAL A 72 29.31 -30.00 -27.02
N SER A 73 29.77 -31.19 -27.43
CA SER A 73 29.75 -31.61 -28.83
C SER A 73 28.33 -31.80 -29.38
N ALA A 74 27.40 -32.35 -28.59
CA ALA A 74 26.01 -32.51 -29.01
C ALA A 74 25.27 -31.16 -29.06
N LEU A 75 25.47 -30.28 -28.07
CA LEU A 75 24.98 -28.91 -28.09
C LEU A 75 25.55 -28.12 -29.28
N MET A 76 26.84 -28.26 -29.59
CA MET A 76 27.46 -27.62 -30.75
C MET A 76 26.84 -28.13 -32.07
N GLU A 77 26.60 -29.43 -32.23
CA GLU A 77 25.92 -29.92 -33.45
C GLU A 77 24.45 -29.49 -33.52
N LEU A 78 23.74 -29.43 -32.39
CA LEU A 78 22.36 -28.95 -32.32
C LEU A 78 22.28 -27.46 -32.64
N TYR A 79 23.05 -26.63 -31.96
CA TYR A 79 23.16 -25.19 -32.21
C TYR A 79 23.59 -24.90 -33.66
N ASN A 80 24.59 -25.59 -34.22
CA ASN A 80 25.00 -25.39 -35.62
C ASN A 80 24.04 -26.02 -36.65
N SER A 81 23.07 -26.84 -36.23
CA SER A 81 21.97 -27.30 -37.09
C SER A 81 20.80 -26.30 -37.19
N ILE A 82 20.77 -25.31 -36.28
CA ILE A 82 19.67 -24.35 -36.10
C ILE A 82 20.15 -22.92 -36.40
N ASN A 83 21.29 -22.51 -35.86
CA ASN A 83 21.86 -21.15 -35.93
C ASN A 83 23.21 -21.09 -36.67
N THR A 84 23.68 -19.90 -37.01
CA THR A 84 25.02 -19.67 -37.60
C THR A 84 25.86 -18.63 -36.82
N LEU A 85 27.18 -18.76 -36.86
CA LEU A 85 28.14 -18.38 -35.79
C LEU A 85 28.62 -16.91 -35.76
N THR A 86 28.93 -16.36 -34.57
CA THR A 86 30.29 -15.90 -34.13
C THR A 86 30.34 -15.42 -32.64
N PRO A 87 31.52 -15.40 -31.92
CA PRO A 87 31.59 -15.46 -30.43
C PRO A 87 32.60 -14.54 -29.66
N GLN A 88 32.75 -14.73 -28.31
CA GLN A 88 33.84 -14.39 -27.31
C GLN A 88 33.47 -13.42 -26.14
N PRO A 89 34.21 -13.35 -24.97
CA PRO A 89 34.75 -14.41 -24.07
C PRO A 89 34.71 -14.09 -22.50
N ASP A 90 35.19 -15.03 -21.66
CA ASP A 90 35.16 -15.12 -20.16
C ASP A 90 35.82 -14.04 -19.23
N LEU A 91 35.38 -14.01 -17.94
CA LEU A 91 36.20 -13.93 -16.70
C LEU A 91 35.40 -14.32 -15.40
N LYS A 92 36.05 -14.70 -14.26
CA LYS A 92 35.43 -15.37 -13.06
C LYS A 92 35.80 -14.81 -11.66
N LYS A 93 35.03 -15.07 -10.57
CA LYS A 93 35.54 -15.06 -9.15
C LYS A 93 34.68 -15.66 -7.98
N GLU A 94 35.36 -16.31 -7.02
CA GLU A 94 35.20 -16.30 -5.52
C GLU A 94 33.93 -16.68 -4.67
N SER A 95 34.01 -17.85 -4.00
CA SER A 95 33.75 -18.11 -2.54
C SER A 95 32.32 -18.13 -1.90
N MET A 96 32.20 -18.77 -0.71
CA MET A 96 30.95 -19.31 -0.11
C MET A 96 30.96 -19.20 1.46
N MET A 97 29.91 -19.41 2.29
CA MET A 97 28.44 -19.65 2.16
C MET A 97 27.75 -19.47 3.56
N ILE A 98 26.41 -19.45 3.69
CA ILE A 98 25.63 -19.42 4.97
C ILE A 98 24.51 -20.52 4.97
N GLN A 99 23.75 -20.66 6.06
CA GLN A 99 22.51 -21.46 6.23
C GLN A 99 21.28 -20.53 6.14
N ILE A 100 20.12 -20.72 5.51
CA ILE A 100 19.52 -21.73 4.61
C ILE A 100 19.38 -23.15 5.14
N SER A 101 18.64 -23.99 4.40
CA SER A 101 19.04 -25.38 4.18
C SER A 101 20.55 -25.38 3.98
N GLU A 102 21.32 -25.80 4.98
CA GLU A 102 22.78 -25.64 5.00
C GLU A 102 23.46 -26.59 4.01
N PHE A 103 23.32 -26.26 2.73
CA PHE A 103 24.02 -26.89 1.65
C PHE A 103 24.99 -25.88 1.05
N LYS A 104 26.15 -26.34 0.62
CA LYS A 104 27.04 -25.50 -0.18
C LYS A 104 26.45 -25.43 -1.58
N ILE A 105 25.78 -24.32 -1.85
CA ILE A 105 25.67 -23.80 -3.20
C ILE A 105 27.10 -23.39 -3.61
N PRO A 106 27.67 -23.95 -4.70
CA PRO A 106 28.82 -23.38 -5.39
C PRO A 106 28.78 -21.85 -5.51
N PRO A 107 29.94 -21.19 -5.54
CA PRO A 107 30.00 -19.73 -5.62
C PRO A 107 29.68 -19.22 -7.02
N ASP A 108 28.43 -18.78 -7.18
CA ASP A 108 27.92 -18.03 -8.33
C ASP A 108 27.58 -16.59 -7.83
N ASP A 109 27.60 -15.55 -8.67
CA ASP A 109 27.57 -14.15 -8.18
C ASP A 109 26.26 -13.80 -7.42
N TRP A 110 25.11 -14.35 -7.85
CA TRP A 110 23.82 -14.23 -7.15
C TRP A 110 23.84 -14.78 -5.71
N THR A 111 24.75 -15.70 -5.39
CA THR A 111 24.84 -16.33 -4.06
C THR A 111 25.28 -15.36 -2.96
N ILE A 112 25.89 -14.23 -3.33
CA ILE A 112 26.21 -13.12 -2.43
C ILE A 112 24.92 -12.50 -1.88
N HIS A 113 23.96 -12.20 -2.76
CA HIS A 113 22.66 -11.63 -2.40
C HIS A 113 21.82 -12.62 -1.60
N TYR A 114 21.82 -13.90 -1.99
CA TYR A 114 21.16 -14.96 -1.22
C TYR A 114 21.77 -15.11 0.19
N SER A 115 23.09 -15.11 0.32
CA SER A 115 23.79 -15.13 1.61
C SER A 115 23.46 -13.90 2.47
N ARG A 116 23.29 -12.73 1.84
CA ARG A 116 22.90 -11.48 2.50
C ARG A 116 21.45 -11.51 3.00
N ALA A 117 20.49 -11.89 2.15
CA ALA A 117 19.09 -12.09 2.52
C ALA A 117 18.95 -13.04 3.72
N MET A 118 19.63 -14.18 3.67
CA MET A 118 19.60 -15.19 4.73
C MET A 118 20.31 -14.72 6.01
N GLY A 119 21.34 -13.88 5.87
CA GLY A 119 21.95 -13.13 6.96
C GLY A 119 21.06 -12.03 7.57
N LEU A 120 20.01 -11.58 6.86
CA LEU A 120 18.98 -10.66 7.35
C LEU A 120 17.83 -11.42 8.02
N MET A 121 17.36 -12.54 7.46
CA MET A 121 16.39 -13.44 8.13
C MET A 121 16.87 -13.86 9.53
N LYS A 122 18.16 -14.24 9.68
CA LYS A 122 18.75 -14.58 10.99
C LYS A 122 18.82 -13.43 11.99
N LYS A 123 18.63 -12.18 11.54
CA LYS A 123 18.53 -10.96 12.36
C LYS A 123 17.07 -10.52 12.54
N SER A 124 16.11 -11.32 12.09
CA SER A 124 14.67 -11.02 12.02
C SER A 124 14.34 -9.79 11.16
N LYS A 125 15.21 -9.46 10.20
CA LYS A 125 15.11 -8.36 9.23
C LYS A 125 14.46 -8.88 7.93
N PHE A 126 13.17 -9.20 7.99
CA PHE A 126 12.47 -9.88 6.90
C PHE A 126 12.08 -8.96 5.74
N GLN A 127 11.81 -7.67 6.01
CA GLN A 127 11.57 -6.69 4.94
C GLN A 127 12.83 -6.56 4.06
N GLU A 128 13.98 -6.27 4.67
CA GLU A 128 15.25 -6.13 3.94
C GLU A 128 15.74 -7.47 3.37
N SER A 129 15.30 -8.60 3.95
CA SER A 129 15.55 -9.92 3.35
C SER A 129 14.70 -10.15 2.11
N SER A 130 13.42 -9.78 2.12
CA SER A 130 12.54 -9.85 0.94
C SER A 130 13.12 -9.00 -0.19
N ASP A 131 13.59 -7.80 0.13
CA ASP A 131 14.12 -6.84 -0.84
C ASP A 131 15.55 -7.21 -1.34
N GLU A 132 16.23 -8.15 -0.68
CA GLU A 132 17.46 -8.80 -1.19
C GLU A 132 17.16 -10.14 -1.90
N PHE A 133 16.00 -10.75 -1.67
CA PHE A 133 15.54 -11.90 -2.47
C PHE A 133 15.11 -11.49 -3.88
N ASP A 134 14.49 -10.31 -4.04
CA ASP A 134 14.22 -9.75 -5.37
C ASP A 134 15.49 -9.76 -6.24
N LYS A 135 16.62 -9.31 -5.68
CA LYS A 135 17.93 -9.22 -6.36
C LYS A 135 18.56 -10.58 -6.66
N VAL A 136 18.25 -11.62 -5.88
CA VAL A 136 18.62 -12.99 -6.23
C VAL A 136 17.94 -13.38 -7.54
N PHE A 137 16.68 -13.02 -7.73
CA PHE A 137 15.94 -13.31 -8.96
C PHE A 137 16.28 -12.35 -10.11
N GLU A 138 16.72 -11.11 -9.83
CA GLU A 138 17.35 -10.24 -10.84
C GLU A 138 18.62 -10.88 -11.42
N MET A 139 19.56 -11.28 -10.55
CA MET A 139 20.81 -11.89 -10.98
C MET A 139 20.63 -13.30 -11.57
N LEU A 140 19.57 -14.03 -11.19
CA LEU A 140 19.22 -15.30 -11.84
C LEU A 140 18.52 -15.11 -13.21
N LEU A 141 17.99 -13.93 -13.52
CA LEU A 141 17.58 -13.57 -14.89
C LEU A 141 18.78 -13.16 -15.76
N GLU A 142 19.87 -12.70 -15.15
CA GLU A 142 21.14 -12.37 -15.83
C GLU A 142 22.05 -13.59 -15.99
N GLU A 143 22.10 -14.48 -15.00
CA GLU A 143 22.86 -15.75 -15.00
C GLU A 143 21.95 -16.94 -14.61
N PRO A 144 21.17 -17.51 -15.56
CA PRO A 144 20.15 -18.50 -15.22
C PRO A 144 20.71 -19.87 -14.83
N THR A 145 20.02 -20.56 -13.92
CA THR A 145 20.43 -21.89 -13.43
C THR A 145 19.25 -22.83 -13.22
N THR A 146 19.51 -24.13 -13.35
CA THR A 146 18.51 -25.23 -13.33
C THR A 146 18.85 -26.30 -12.31
N ARG A 147 19.62 -25.94 -11.29
CA ARG A 147 20.06 -26.88 -10.27
C ARG A 147 18.86 -27.47 -9.55
N GLY A 148 18.89 -28.78 -9.30
CA GLY A 148 17.85 -29.47 -8.54
C GLY A 148 17.59 -28.93 -7.13
N ASP A 149 18.39 -28.00 -6.59
CA ASP A 149 18.16 -27.35 -5.28
C ASP A 149 17.40 -26.01 -5.35
N LEU A 150 16.99 -25.52 -6.54
CA LEU A 150 16.19 -24.30 -6.74
C LEU A 150 14.97 -24.21 -5.81
N TYR A 151 14.25 -25.32 -5.63
CA TYR A 151 13.06 -25.38 -4.76
C TYR A 151 13.33 -24.91 -3.33
N ARG A 152 14.58 -25.02 -2.86
CA ARG A 152 15.02 -24.55 -1.53
C ARG A 152 15.19 -23.03 -1.50
N ILE A 153 15.60 -22.40 -2.60
CA ILE A 153 15.71 -20.94 -2.74
C ILE A 153 14.31 -20.33 -2.68
N PHE A 154 13.38 -20.83 -3.51
CA PHE A 154 11.97 -20.42 -3.50
C PHE A 154 11.32 -20.61 -2.13
N TYR A 155 11.59 -21.72 -1.42
CA TYR A 155 11.10 -21.86 -0.04
C TYR A 155 11.67 -20.80 0.92
N ASN A 156 12.96 -20.46 0.83
CA ASN A 156 13.52 -19.44 1.73
C ASN A 156 13.00 -18.03 1.38
N ALA A 157 12.82 -17.74 0.09
CA ALA A 157 12.18 -16.54 -0.42
C ALA A 157 10.73 -16.41 0.09
N SER A 158 9.95 -17.52 0.11
CA SER A 158 8.56 -17.47 0.59
C SER A 158 8.47 -16.95 2.03
N ILE A 159 9.30 -17.48 2.92
CA ILE A 159 9.36 -17.06 4.33
C ILE A 159 9.81 -15.60 4.46
N ALA A 160 10.74 -15.15 3.61
CA ALA A 160 11.19 -13.76 3.61
C ALA A 160 10.09 -12.80 3.12
N HIS A 161 9.38 -13.13 2.04
CA HIS A 161 8.28 -12.31 1.52
C HIS A 161 7.07 -12.29 2.47
N TYR A 162 6.63 -13.44 3.00
CA TYR A 162 5.53 -13.51 3.98
C TYR A 162 5.81 -12.66 5.23
N LEU A 163 6.94 -12.89 5.90
CA LEU A 163 7.30 -12.16 7.14
C LEU A 163 7.80 -10.73 6.86
N GLY A 164 8.19 -10.45 5.62
CA GLY A 164 8.59 -9.14 5.11
C GLY A 164 7.44 -8.34 4.47
N GLY A 165 6.19 -8.78 4.59
CA GLY A 165 5.01 -8.00 4.21
C GLY A 165 4.65 -7.98 2.73
N ARG A 166 5.00 -9.03 1.98
CA ARG A 166 4.58 -9.27 0.59
C ARG A 166 3.95 -10.67 0.44
N PRO A 167 2.75 -10.92 1.02
CA PRO A 167 2.19 -12.27 1.13
C PRO A 167 2.00 -12.99 -0.20
N HIS A 168 1.59 -12.29 -1.27
CA HIS A 168 1.37 -12.89 -2.59
C HIS A 168 2.68 -13.44 -3.21
N LEU A 169 3.80 -12.72 -3.10
CA LEU A 169 5.11 -13.26 -3.50
C LEU A 169 5.52 -14.44 -2.61
N GLY A 170 5.14 -14.41 -1.33
CA GLY A 170 5.32 -15.53 -0.40
C GLY A 170 4.60 -16.79 -0.87
N GLU A 171 3.33 -16.66 -1.21
CA GLU A 171 2.45 -17.73 -1.69
C GLU A 171 2.92 -18.31 -3.03
N MET A 172 3.30 -17.45 -3.98
CA MET A 172 3.88 -17.88 -5.25
C MET A 172 5.20 -18.63 -5.06
N CYS A 173 6.13 -18.11 -4.26
CA CYS A 173 7.37 -18.80 -3.92
C CYS A 173 7.14 -20.18 -3.26
N LEU A 174 6.17 -20.28 -2.33
CA LEU A 174 5.88 -21.54 -1.64
C LEU A 174 5.23 -22.56 -2.58
N SER A 175 4.31 -22.11 -3.44
CA SER A 175 3.67 -22.94 -4.46
C SER A 175 4.67 -23.44 -5.49
N PHE A 176 5.58 -22.58 -5.96
CA PHE A 176 6.61 -22.96 -6.92
C PHE A 176 7.65 -23.92 -6.31
N SER A 177 8.03 -23.70 -5.05
CA SER A 177 8.85 -24.66 -4.29
C SER A 177 8.23 -26.06 -4.24
N LEU A 178 6.90 -26.15 -4.10
CA LEU A 178 6.16 -27.42 -4.11
C LEU A 178 5.89 -27.98 -5.51
N ASN A 179 5.84 -27.14 -6.55
CA ASN A 179 5.78 -27.61 -7.94
C ASN A 179 7.11 -28.28 -8.34
N LEU A 180 8.24 -27.64 -7.99
CA LEU A 180 9.59 -28.15 -8.21
C LEU A 180 9.91 -29.38 -7.35
N ASN A 181 9.44 -29.45 -6.10
CA ASN A 181 9.58 -30.63 -5.25
C ASN A 181 8.32 -30.88 -4.39
N PRO A 182 7.35 -31.68 -4.89
CA PRO A 182 6.11 -31.99 -4.17
C PRO A 182 6.32 -32.73 -2.84
N ASN A 183 7.46 -33.40 -2.66
CA ASN A 183 7.77 -34.13 -1.44
C ASN A 183 8.44 -33.29 -0.35
N TYR A 184 8.88 -32.06 -0.64
CA TYR A 184 9.73 -31.27 0.28
C TYR A 184 9.06 -31.05 1.65
N PRO A 185 9.52 -31.74 2.73
CA PRO A 185 8.69 -31.89 3.93
C PRO A 185 8.42 -30.58 4.69
N ILE A 186 9.36 -29.63 4.63
CA ILE A 186 9.21 -28.33 5.29
C ILE A 186 8.28 -27.38 4.54
N ALA A 187 8.24 -27.45 3.20
CA ALA A 187 7.31 -26.68 2.39
C ALA A 187 5.88 -27.21 2.54
N ARG A 188 5.68 -28.54 2.48
CA ARG A 188 4.38 -29.18 2.75
C ARG A 188 3.84 -28.78 4.13
N LYS A 189 4.69 -28.87 5.17
CA LYS A 189 4.30 -28.44 6.52
C LYS A 189 3.99 -26.94 6.60
N LYS A 190 4.66 -26.08 5.82
CA LYS A 190 4.41 -24.63 5.82
C LYS A 190 3.08 -24.29 5.13
N ILE A 191 2.79 -24.86 3.96
CA ILE A 191 1.51 -24.59 3.28
C ILE A 191 0.34 -25.11 4.12
N GLU A 192 0.43 -26.32 4.68
CA GLU A 192 -0.54 -26.87 5.63
C GLU A 192 -0.80 -25.97 6.85
N SER A 193 0.20 -25.21 7.30
CA SER A 193 0.12 -24.33 8.47
C SER A 193 -0.54 -22.99 8.11
N ILE A 194 -0.29 -22.49 6.89
CA ILE A 194 -0.94 -21.31 6.31
C ILE A 194 -2.42 -21.61 6.01
N GLU A 195 -2.73 -22.74 5.38
CA GLU A 195 -4.11 -23.21 5.10
C GLU A 195 -4.97 -23.35 6.36
N LYS A 196 -4.34 -23.61 7.52
CA LYS A 196 -5.00 -23.70 8.83
C LYS A 196 -5.05 -22.36 9.59
N GLY A 197 -4.51 -21.28 9.01
CA GLY A 197 -4.42 -19.96 9.64
C GLY A 197 -3.44 -19.87 10.81
N GLU A 198 -2.51 -20.81 10.97
CA GLU A 198 -1.56 -20.84 12.09
C GLU A 198 -0.46 -19.76 11.98
N GLU A 199 -0.25 -19.23 10.77
CA GLU A 199 0.78 -18.22 10.44
C GLU A 199 0.20 -16.80 10.25
N ASP A 200 -1.14 -16.66 10.26
CA ASP A 200 -1.89 -15.43 9.97
C ASP A 200 -1.34 -14.19 10.69
N ASP A 201 -1.16 -14.28 12.00
CA ASP A 201 -0.71 -13.16 12.84
C ASP A 201 0.71 -12.70 12.49
N LEU A 202 1.57 -13.63 12.02
CA LEU A 202 2.94 -13.30 11.60
C LEU A 202 2.96 -12.66 10.21
N ILE A 203 2.11 -13.12 9.29
CA ILE A 203 1.94 -12.54 7.95
C ILE A 203 1.35 -11.12 8.08
N LYS A 204 0.27 -10.95 8.85
CA LYS A 204 -0.37 -9.65 9.14
C LYS A 204 0.62 -8.69 9.80
N LEU A 205 1.43 -9.15 10.75
CA LEU A 205 2.49 -8.34 11.35
C LEU A 205 3.62 -7.98 10.36
N GLY A 206 3.92 -8.84 9.40
CA GLY A 206 4.86 -8.56 8.30
C GLY A 206 4.36 -7.43 7.40
N VAL A 207 3.10 -7.52 6.95
CA VAL A 207 2.43 -6.48 6.15
C VAL A 207 2.39 -5.17 6.92
N LEU A 208 1.85 -5.19 8.14
CA LEU A 208 1.70 -4.00 8.99
C LEU A 208 3.04 -3.28 9.23
N LYS A 209 4.15 -4.03 9.38
CA LYS A 209 5.50 -3.44 9.47
C LYS A 209 5.93 -2.76 8.18
N ARG A 210 5.82 -3.43 7.02
CA ARG A 210 6.20 -2.82 5.73
C ARG A 210 5.36 -1.57 5.46
N THR A 211 4.06 -1.61 5.73
CA THR A 211 3.17 -0.45 5.61
C THR A 211 3.59 0.69 6.54
N PHE A 212 3.85 0.43 7.84
CA PHE A 212 4.32 1.49 8.74
C PHE A 212 5.70 2.03 8.38
N THR A 213 6.64 1.21 7.92
CA THR A 213 7.96 1.66 7.47
C THR A 213 7.85 2.53 6.22
N GLY A 214 7.04 2.12 5.22
CA GLY A 214 6.75 2.94 4.05
C GLY A 214 6.11 4.28 4.43
N LEU A 215 5.03 4.27 5.22
CA LEU A 215 4.38 5.49 5.72
C LEU A 215 5.32 6.38 6.55
N GLU A 216 6.26 5.80 7.30
CA GLU A 216 7.28 6.57 8.04
C GLU A 216 8.40 7.13 7.14
N GLU A 217 8.70 6.48 6.02
CA GLU A 217 9.70 6.92 5.04
C GLU A 217 9.10 7.99 4.12
N ASP A 218 7.89 7.76 3.59
CA ASP A 218 7.11 8.73 2.84
C ASP A 218 6.77 9.96 3.67
N ARG A 219 6.30 9.83 4.91
CA ARG A 219 6.05 11.01 5.77
C ARG A 219 7.33 11.83 6.01
N LYS A 220 8.51 11.19 6.11
CA LYS A 220 9.79 11.91 6.24
C LYS A 220 10.25 12.51 4.92
N ARG A 221 9.93 11.90 3.78
CA ARG A 221 10.22 12.40 2.42
C ARG A 221 9.33 13.58 2.05
N LEU A 222 8.06 13.54 2.44
CA LEU A 222 7.03 14.53 2.12
C LEU A 222 6.96 15.73 3.08
N ASP A 223 7.41 15.62 4.34
CA ASP A 223 7.28 16.73 5.31
C ASP A 223 8.10 17.97 4.86
N PRO A 224 7.46 19.11 4.51
CA PRO A 224 8.16 20.32 4.10
C PRO A 224 9.10 20.86 5.18
N LYS A 225 8.86 20.54 6.47
CA LYS A 225 9.62 21.07 7.62
C LYS A 225 11.11 20.71 7.59
N GLN A 226 11.51 19.65 6.88
CA GLN A 226 12.93 19.34 6.67
C GLN A 226 13.66 20.38 5.80
N TYR A 227 12.95 20.98 4.84
CA TYR A 227 13.48 22.01 3.93
C TYR A 227 13.40 23.41 4.54
N SER A 228 12.49 23.64 5.49
CA SER A 228 12.25 24.93 6.14
C SER A 228 13.48 25.59 6.79
N GLY A 229 14.52 24.83 7.12
CA GLY A 229 15.80 25.35 7.64
C GLY A 229 16.84 25.76 6.57
N ARG A 230 16.66 25.39 5.29
CA ARG A 230 17.64 25.62 4.21
C ARG A 230 17.39 26.95 3.50
N PRO A 231 18.42 27.72 3.09
CA PRO A 231 18.21 29.02 2.40
C PRO A 231 17.69 28.82 0.97
N ASP A 232 16.89 29.77 0.47
CA ASP A 232 16.18 29.67 -0.83
C ASP A 232 17.11 29.27 -1.98
N ARG A 233 18.32 29.86 -2.07
CA ARG A 233 19.33 29.52 -3.10
C ARG A 233 19.69 28.04 -3.14
N ASP A 234 19.77 27.39 -1.98
CA ASP A 234 20.17 25.99 -1.87
C ASP A 234 18.96 25.05 -2.00
N LEU A 235 17.74 25.58 -2.07
CA LEU A 235 16.52 24.87 -2.48
C LEU A 235 16.29 25.01 -3.99
N ILE A 236 16.41 26.22 -4.53
CA ILE A 236 16.35 26.50 -5.98
C ILE A 236 17.39 25.65 -6.73
N ARG A 237 18.62 25.56 -6.22
CA ARG A 237 19.67 24.72 -6.83
C ARG A 237 19.39 23.22 -6.77
N GLU A 238 18.53 22.78 -5.85
CA GLU A 238 18.10 21.37 -5.78
C GLU A 238 17.00 21.11 -6.81
N LEU A 239 16.04 22.03 -6.94
CA LEU A 239 15.04 22.06 -8.02
C LEU A 239 15.68 22.11 -9.42
N GLU A 240 16.70 22.95 -9.63
CA GLU A 240 17.53 22.97 -10.85
C GLU A 240 18.15 21.59 -11.15
N GLY A 241 18.53 20.84 -10.11
CA GLY A 241 19.06 19.47 -10.22
C GLY A 241 18.01 18.44 -10.66
N TYR A 242 16.75 18.67 -10.31
CA TYR A 242 15.58 17.91 -10.81
C TYR A 242 15.05 18.41 -12.16
N GLY A 243 15.71 19.40 -12.78
CA GLY A 243 15.29 20.01 -14.04
C GLY A 243 14.21 21.09 -13.92
N VAL A 244 13.74 21.39 -12.70
CA VAL A 244 12.72 22.42 -12.43
C VAL A 244 13.38 23.80 -12.38
N THR A 245 13.10 24.63 -13.39
CA THR A 245 13.66 25.99 -13.51
C THR A 245 12.57 27.05 -13.41
N PHE A 246 12.65 27.91 -12.40
CA PHE A 246 11.70 29.00 -12.14
C PHE A 246 12.42 30.19 -11.47
N SER A 247 11.82 31.37 -11.50
CA SER A 247 12.23 32.52 -10.67
C SER A 247 11.27 32.78 -9.51
N ARG A 248 11.78 33.41 -8.45
CA ARG A 248 10.98 33.86 -7.31
C ARG A 248 9.92 34.88 -7.73
N GLU A 249 10.25 35.71 -8.72
CA GLU A 249 9.38 36.70 -9.34
C GLU A 249 8.20 36.04 -10.09
N GLU A 250 8.42 34.90 -10.75
CA GLU A 250 7.35 34.11 -11.38
C GLU A 250 6.44 33.46 -10.35
N LEU A 251 6.99 32.86 -9.28
CA LEU A 251 6.19 32.30 -8.17
C LEU A 251 5.30 33.36 -7.51
N VAL A 252 5.85 34.55 -7.22
CA VAL A 252 5.12 35.68 -6.61
C VAL A 252 4.16 36.36 -7.59
N LYS A 253 4.32 36.18 -8.91
CA LYS A 253 3.34 36.59 -9.91
C LYS A 253 2.18 35.59 -9.99
N ALA A 254 2.49 34.29 -10.10
CA ALA A 254 1.50 33.23 -10.24
C ALA A 254 0.57 33.12 -9.02
N SER A 255 1.11 33.28 -7.79
CA SER A 255 0.31 33.27 -6.56
C SER A 255 -0.73 34.41 -6.47
N ARG A 256 -0.47 35.54 -7.14
CA ARG A 256 -1.41 36.67 -7.25
C ARG A 256 -2.49 36.44 -8.30
N GLU A 257 -2.11 35.79 -9.40
CA GLU A 257 -2.98 35.56 -10.55
C GLU A 257 -3.87 34.31 -10.39
N SER A 258 -3.42 33.28 -9.66
CA SER A 258 -4.15 32.03 -9.38
C SER A 258 -4.98 32.08 -8.10
N GLU A 259 -6.17 31.50 -8.10
CA GLU A 259 -7.01 31.29 -6.91
C GLU A 259 -6.61 30.07 -6.03
N SER A 260 -5.59 29.31 -6.44
CA SER A 260 -5.12 28.08 -5.78
C SER A 260 -3.58 28.07 -5.64
N ARG A 261 -3.09 27.69 -4.45
CA ARG A 261 -1.70 27.30 -4.17
C ARG A 261 -1.30 26.10 -5.00
N ASP A 262 -2.13 25.05 -4.99
CA ASP A 262 -1.80 23.76 -5.58
C ASP A 262 -1.67 23.87 -7.11
N ASP A 263 -2.56 24.62 -7.77
CA ASP A 263 -2.48 24.89 -9.21
C ASP A 263 -1.17 25.63 -9.59
N VAL A 264 -0.62 26.48 -8.70
CA VAL A 264 0.67 27.17 -8.91
C VAL A 264 1.85 26.24 -8.64
N ILE A 265 1.80 25.41 -7.59
CA ILE A 265 2.85 24.42 -7.30
C ILE A 265 2.93 23.39 -8.43
N ASN A 266 1.79 22.93 -8.94
CA ASN A 266 1.75 21.97 -10.04
C ASN A 266 2.33 22.59 -11.33
N SER A 267 1.79 23.73 -11.77
CA SER A 267 2.18 24.35 -13.05
C SER A 267 3.61 24.94 -13.09
N LEU A 268 4.20 25.32 -11.95
CA LEU A 268 5.57 25.85 -11.90
C LEU A 268 6.62 24.80 -11.49
N PHE A 269 6.24 23.68 -10.89
CA PHE A 269 7.18 22.70 -10.36
C PHE A 269 6.85 21.26 -10.77
N ILE A 270 5.65 20.75 -10.46
CA ILE A 270 5.33 19.31 -10.61
C ILE A 270 5.17 18.88 -12.07
N ASP A 271 4.58 19.71 -12.94
CA ASP A 271 4.35 19.38 -14.36
C ASP A 271 5.66 19.09 -15.12
N THR A 272 6.82 19.54 -14.61
CA THR A 272 8.15 19.26 -15.17
C THR A 272 8.71 17.89 -14.74
N VAL A 273 8.18 17.30 -13.67
CA VAL A 273 8.69 16.09 -13.00
C VAL A 273 7.61 15.05 -12.70
N ALA A 274 6.43 15.13 -13.35
CA ALA A 274 5.24 14.35 -12.98
C ALA A 274 5.44 12.82 -12.99
N ASP A 275 6.28 12.30 -13.89
CA ASP A 275 6.65 10.88 -13.97
C ASP A 275 7.93 10.52 -13.19
N SER A 276 8.48 11.44 -12.38
CA SER A 276 9.73 11.27 -11.63
C SER A 276 9.50 10.84 -10.17
N PRO A 277 10.32 9.94 -9.60
CA PRO A 277 10.31 9.65 -8.16
C PRO A 277 10.66 10.88 -7.28
N ASP A 278 11.19 11.94 -7.87
CA ASP A 278 11.53 13.19 -7.18
C ASP A 278 10.35 14.17 -7.02
N ALA A 279 9.19 13.91 -7.64
CA ALA A 279 8.02 14.81 -7.62
C ALA A 279 7.59 15.20 -6.19
N ASP A 280 7.61 14.24 -5.26
CA ASP A 280 7.30 14.44 -3.84
C ASP A 280 8.28 15.40 -3.14
N SER A 281 9.58 15.28 -3.45
CA SER A 281 10.64 16.17 -2.95
C SER A 281 10.49 17.58 -3.53
N VAL A 282 10.18 17.67 -4.83
CA VAL A 282 9.92 18.93 -5.54
C VAL A 282 8.69 19.64 -4.93
N TRP A 283 7.62 18.91 -4.63
CA TRP A 283 6.43 19.44 -3.95
C TRP A 283 6.76 19.99 -2.56
N ALA A 284 7.47 19.21 -1.73
CA ALA A 284 7.84 19.62 -0.38
C ALA A 284 8.76 20.88 -0.37
N ILE A 285 9.64 21.02 -1.36
CA ILE A 285 10.46 22.23 -1.56
C ILE A 285 9.59 23.41 -2.03
N ALA A 286 8.70 23.19 -3.00
CA ALA A 286 7.80 24.22 -3.54
C ALA A 286 6.86 24.78 -2.46
N GLN A 287 6.35 23.93 -1.55
CA GLN A 287 5.56 24.34 -0.40
C GLN A 287 6.36 25.28 0.54
N VAL A 288 7.62 24.96 0.86
CA VAL A 288 8.47 25.85 1.68
C VAL A 288 8.73 27.19 0.99
N LEU A 289 8.89 27.20 -0.33
CA LEU A 289 9.07 28.44 -1.11
C LEU A 289 7.76 29.26 -1.14
N TRP A 290 6.60 28.62 -1.24
CA TRP A 290 5.30 29.24 -1.10
C TRP A 290 5.14 29.88 0.28
N ASP A 291 5.39 29.13 1.37
CA ASP A 291 5.21 29.61 2.74
C ASP A 291 6.11 30.82 3.06
N ARG A 292 7.28 30.91 2.44
CA ARG A 292 8.23 32.03 2.60
C ARG A 292 7.90 33.27 1.78
N HIS A 293 7.12 33.15 0.69
CA HIS A 293 7.02 34.22 -0.32
C HIS A 293 5.58 34.58 -0.70
N CYS A 294 4.64 33.66 -0.53
CA CYS A 294 3.26 33.71 -0.98
C CYS A 294 2.22 33.46 0.14
N SER A 295 2.64 33.13 1.36
CA SER A 295 1.75 32.89 2.52
C SER A 295 0.81 34.05 2.91
N GLY A 296 1.01 35.25 2.35
CA GLY A 296 0.09 36.37 2.50
C GLY A 296 -1.04 36.43 1.47
N GLU A 297 -0.91 35.70 0.35
CA GLU A 297 -1.80 35.74 -0.82
C GLU A 297 -3.08 34.93 -0.57
N PRO A 298 -4.28 35.45 -0.93
CA PRO A 298 -5.53 34.73 -0.74
C PRO A 298 -5.69 33.63 -1.79
N VAL A 299 -5.84 32.39 -1.34
CA VAL A 299 -6.04 31.17 -2.14
C VAL A 299 -6.99 30.23 -1.40
N ALA A 300 -7.65 29.32 -2.12
CA ALA A 300 -8.68 28.43 -1.57
C ALA A 300 -8.18 27.58 -0.39
N GLU A 301 -6.95 27.08 -0.49
CA GLU A 301 -6.31 26.21 0.49
C GLU A 301 -6.04 26.93 1.81
N ALA A 302 -5.87 28.26 1.81
CA ALA A 302 -5.72 29.02 3.05
C ALA A 302 -7.02 29.09 3.88
N ILE A 303 -8.18 28.78 3.28
CA ILE A 303 -9.44 28.55 4.02
C ILE A 303 -9.41 27.14 4.65
N ILE A 304 -8.99 26.12 3.89
CA ILE A 304 -8.88 24.73 4.34
C ILE A 304 -7.86 24.61 5.49
N ASP A 305 -6.65 25.12 5.31
CA ASP A 305 -5.58 25.18 6.32
C ASP A 305 -6.10 25.84 7.62
N SER A 306 -6.92 26.89 7.49
CA SER A 306 -7.51 27.60 8.64
C SER A 306 -8.65 26.84 9.30
N CYS A 307 -9.42 26.04 8.55
CA CYS A 307 -10.50 25.21 9.10
C CYS A 307 -9.94 23.98 9.82
N ALA A 308 -8.93 23.31 9.24
CA ALA A 308 -8.24 22.18 9.88
C ALA A 308 -7.63 22.56 11.24
N GLU A 309 -6.97 23.72 11.34
CA GLU A 309 -6.45 24.22 12.63
C GLU A 309 -7.56 24.60 13.63
N ILE A 310 -8.79 24.90 13.17
CA ILE A 310 -9.96 25.08 14.06
C ILE A 310 -10.51 23.73 14.52
N GLU A 311 -10.60 22.76 13.63
CA GLU A 311 -11.09 21.40 13.88
C GLU A 311 -10.23 20.69 14.94
N GLU A 312 -8.90 20.77 14.84
CA GLU A 312 -7.97 20.25 15.86
C GLU A 312 -8.20 20.89 17.25
N ILE A 313 -8.50 22.20 17.33
CA ILE A 313 -8.79 22.88 18.61
C ILE A 313 -10.13 22.42 19.21
N LEU A 314 -11.11 22.07 18.37
CA LEU A 314 -12.41 21.55 18.80
C LEU A 314 -12.30 20.08 19.25
N GLU A 315 -11.42 19.28 18.64
CA GLU A 315 -11.12 17.90 19.02
C GLU A 315 -10.30 17.78 20.32
N GLU A 316 -9.38 18.72 20.60
CA GLU A 316 -8.62 18.79 21.87
C GLU A 316 -9.50 18.94 23.14
N ASP A 317 -10.80 19.15 22.97
CA ASP A 317 -11.81 19.59 23.95
C ASP A 317 -11.45 20.90 24.69
N ASP A 318 -10.41 21.62 24.24
CA ASP A 318 -10.17 23.03 24.61
C ASP A 318 -11.10 23.96 23.82
N ARG A 319 -12.41 23.68 23.93
CA ARG A 319 -13.51 24.56 23.51
C ARG A 319 -13.49 25.92 24.25
N THR A 320 -12.56 26.10 25.20
CA THR A 320 -12.29 27.36 25.91
C THR A 320 -11.21 28.22 25.24
N SER A 321 -10.45 27.67 24.29
CA SER A 321 -9.40 28.36 23.52
C SER A 321 -9.93 29.31 22.44
N PHE A 322 -10.94 30.12 22.81
CA PHE A 322 -11.58 31.12 21.95
C PHE A 322 -10.60 32.07 21.23
N LYS A 323 -9.37 32.25 21.75
CA LYS A 323 -8.31 33.06 21.13
C LYS A 323 -7.55 32.34 20.01
N ARG A 324 -7.42 31.01 20.07
CA ARG A 324 -6.84 30.20 18.98
C ARG A 324 -7.84 30.18 17.82
N ILE A 325 -9.09 29.77 18.09
CA ILE A 325 -10.17 29.71 17.09
C ILE A 325 -10.41 31.09 16.43
N ASP A 326 -10.52 32.18 17.19
CA ASP A 326 -10.73 33.53 16.64
C ASP A 326 -9.54 34.06 15.82
N LYS A 327 -8.32 33.51 15.99
CA LYS A 327 -7.17 33.82 15.13
C LYS A 327 -7.36 33.17 13.75
N TYR A 328 -7.52 31.85 13.69
CA TYR A 328 -7.70 31.13 12.42
C TYR A 328 -8.97 31.53 11.68
N LEU A 329 -10.07 31.81 12.40
CA LEU A 329 -11.28 32.33 11.77
C LEU A 329 -11.05 33.70 11.10
N LYS A 330 -10.19 34.56 11.64
CA LYS A 330 -9.81 35.84 11.00
C LYS A 330 -8.90 35.64 9.80
N ASP A 331 -8.02 34.64 9.85
CA ASP A 331 -7.17 34.28 8.73
C ASP A 331 -8.03 33.75 7.55
N ALA A 332 -9.01 32.88 7.82
CA ALA A 332 -10.03 32.45 6.85
C ALA A 332 -10.91 33.62 6.34
N GLU A 333 -11.45 34.45 7.23
CA GLU A 333 -12.26 35.63 6.86
C GLU A 333 -11.47 36.62 5.99
N LYS A 334 -10.17 36.81 6.23
CA LYS A 334 -9.30 37.65 5.41
C LYS A 334 -9.19 37.12 3.97
N VAL A 335 -9.19 35.80 3.78
CA VAL A 335 -9.17 35.16 2.45
C VAL A 335 -10.53 35.28 1.77
N ILE A 336 -11.61 34.97 2.50
CA ILE A 336 -13.00 35.06 2.01
C ILE A 336 -13.33 36.51 1.59
N TYR A 337 -13.08 37.49 2.45
CA TYR A 337 -13.32 38.91 2.15
C TYR A 337 -12.19 39.59 1.36
N SER A 338 -11.23 38.84 0.80
CA SER A 338 -10.11 39.41 0.03
C SER A 338 -10.53 40.15 -1.24
N GLY A 339 -11.71 39.84 -1.78
CA GLY A 339 -12.19 40.34 -3.08
C GLY A 339 -11.53 39.68 -4.29
N LYS A 340 -10.64 38.69 -4.10
CA LYS A 340 -10.06 37.90 -5.20
C LYS A 340 -11.10 36.90 -5.71
N LYS A 341 -11.72 37.24 -6.83
CA LYS A 341 -12.75 36.42 -7.50
C LYS A 341 -12.24 35.01 -7.77
N GLY A 342 -13.09 33.99 -7.58
CA GLY A 342 -12.76 32.59 -7.87
C GLY A 342 -12.26 31.80 -6.66
N VAL A 343 -11.73 32.46 -5.61
CA VAL A 343 -11.17 31.77 -4.42
C VAL A 343 -12.22 30.97 -3.67
N ILE A 344 -13.39 31.56 -3.41
CA ILE A 344 -14.48 30.90 -2.70
C ILE A 344 -15.08 29.80 -3.59
N GLU A 345 -15.22 30.06 -4.89
CA GLU A 345 -15.71 29.09 -5.86
C GLU A 345 -14.75 27.90 -6.09
N ARG A 346 -13.43 28.12 -5.99
CA ARG A 346 -12.39 27.07 -6.03
C ARG A 346 -12.37 26.26 -4.74
N TRP A 347 -12.47 26.89 -3.57
CA TRP A 347 -12.65 26.20 -2.29
C TRP A 347 -13.82 25.22 -2.35
N SER A 348 -14.98 25.62 -2.91
CA SER A 348 -16.14 24.72 -3.08
C SER A 348 -15.94 23.53 -4.04
N LYS A 349 -14.80 23.44 -4.75
CA LYS A 349 -14.45 22.28 -5.60
C LYS A 349 -13.63 21.23 -4.85
N TYR A 350 -13.01 21.56 -3.72
CA TYR A 350 -12.26 20.62 -2.87
C TYR A 350 -13.24 19.75 -2.07
N GLN A 351 -13.90 18.79 -2.73
CA GLN A 351 -15.02 18.02 -2.16
C GLN A 351 -14.67 17.26 -0.87
N GLU A 352 -13.40 16.89 -0.71
CA GLU A 352 -12.89 16.16 0.47
C GLU A 352 -12.86 17.05 1.73
N TYR A 353 -12.61 18.35 1.59
CA TYR A 353 -12.49 19.30 2.70
C TYR A 353 -13.74 20.17 2.88
N PHE A 354 -14.32 20.67 1.78
CA PHE A 354 -15.39 21.67 1.78
C PHE A 354 -16.64 21.26 2.56
N SER A 355 -16.90 19.96 2.77
CA SER A 355 -17.98 19.55 3.66
C SER A 355 -17.60 19.62 5.15
N SER A 356 -16.38 19.25 5.56
CA SER A 356 -15.92 19.44 6.96
C SER A 356 -15.79 20.91 7.27
N ASP A 357 -15.13 21.71 6.42
CA ASP A 357 -14.93 23.15 6.64
C ASP A 357 -16.26 23.89 6.93
N ARG A 358 -17.33 23.51 6.23
CA ARG A 358 -18.69 24.03 6.46
C ARG A 358 -19.22 23.68 7.84
N HIS A 359 -19.08 22.43 8.27
CA HIS A 359 -19.47 21.98 9.61
C HIS A 359 -18.61 22.67 10.69
N THR A 360 -17.29 22.66 10.56
CA THR A 360 -16.34 23.33 11.47
C THR A 360 -16.67 24.82 11.65
N LEU A 361 -16.98 25.55 10.57
CA LEU A 361 -17.41 26.94 10.65
C LEU A 361 -18.78 27.11 11.32
N MET A 362 -19.75 26.22 11.07
CA MET A 362 -21.07 26.27 11.71
C MET A 362 -20.99 25.96 13.22
N ASP A 363 -20.12 25.05 13.62
CA ASP A 363 -19.89 24.69 15.02
C ASP A 363 -19.24 25.84 15.80
N VAL A 364 -18.32 26.59 15.17
CA VAL A 364 -17.85 27.87 15.72
C VAL A 364 -18.99 28.89 15.85
N PHE A 365 -19.90 29.00 14.86
CA PHE A 365 -21.05 29.90 14.95
C PHE A 365 -22.00 29.53 16.10
N MET A 366 -22.25 28.23 16.32
CA MET A 366 -23.05 27.72 17.44
C MET A 366 -22.36 27.99 18.79
N LEU A 367 -21.08 27.65 18.93
CA LEU A 367 -20.28 27.84 20.15
C LEU A 367 -20.19 29.32 20.58
N TYR A 368 -20.15 30.24 19.60
CA TYR A 368 -20.07 31.68 19.84
C TYR A 368 -21.44 32.39 19.79
N SER A 369 -22.55 31.67 19.53
CA SER A 369 -23.91 32.22 19.35
C SER A 369 -24.41 33.10 20.51
N SER A 370 -23.93 32.82 21.73
CA SER A 370 -24.20 33.57 22.96
C SER A 370 -23.55 34.97 23.00
N ARG A 371 -22.55 35.23 22.15
CA ARG A 371 -21.82 36.50 22.09
C ARG A 371 -22.44 37.46 21.09
N LYS A 372 -23.15 38.46 21.61
CA LYS A 372 -23.88 39.45 20.79
C LYS A 372 -23.03 40.19 19.74
N ASN A 373 -21.73 40.36 19.99
CA ASN A 373 -20.82 41.00 19.04
C ASN A 373 -20.45 40.09 17.85
N ASP A 374 -20.45 38.77 18.06
CA ASP A 374 -19.99 37.78 17.07
C ASP A 374 -21.14 37.31 16.16
N ARG A 375 -22.39 37.26 16.67
CA ARG A 375 -23.60 36.98 15.85
C ARG A 375 -23.66 37.85 14.58
N GLY A 376 -23.47 39.16 14.74
CA GLY A 376 -23.49 40.14 13.64
C GLY A 376 -22.27 40.10 12.69
N ARG A 377 -21.27 39.26 13.00
CA ARG A 377 -20.14 38.89 12.13
C ARG A 377 -20.50 37.63 11.33
N PHE A 378 -20.96 36.56 12.01
CA PHE A 378 -21.35 35.31 11.37
C PHE A 378 -22.50 35.46 10.37
N LEU A 379 -23.53 36.25 10.70
CA LEU A 379 -24.64 36.55 9.77
C LEU A 379 -24.16 37.17 8.45
N LYS A 380 -23.10 37.99 8.48
CA LYS A 380 -22.52 38.60 7.28
C LYS A 380 -21.65 37.61 6.50
N LEU A 381 -20.94 36.75 7.21
CA LEU A 381 -20.12 35.70 6.63
C LEU A 381 -21.00 34.67 5.91
N SER A 382 -22.07 34.20 6.54
CA SER A 382 -23.01 33.26 5.93
C SER A 382 -23.80 33.90 4.77
N ASP A 383 -24.27 35.15 4.90
CA ASP A 383 -24.92 35.88 3.81
C ASP A 383 -23.97 36.09 2.61
N HIS A 384 -22.70 36.41 2.85
CA HIS A 384 -21.70 36.54 1.80
C HIS A 384 -21.40 35.21 1.10
N LEU A 385 -21.20 34.12 1.87
CA LEU A 385 -20.93 32.79 1.33
C LEU A 385 -22.14 32.23 0.58
N TYR A 386 -23.37 32.43 1.07
CA TYR A 386 -24.61 32.09 0.36
C TYR A 386 -24.68 32.76 -1.01
N ARG A 387 -24.47 34.08 -1.05
CA ARG A 387 -24.55 34.88 -2.30
C ARG A 387 -23.46 34.54 -3.31
N THR A 388 -22.32 34.04 -2.86
CA THR A 388 -21.21 33.64 -3.75
C THR A 388 -21.37 32.21 -4.28
N LEU A 389 -21.85 31.26 -3.44
CA LEU A 389 -21.85 29.83 -3.77
C LEU A 389 -23.21 29.26 -4.21
N ASP A 390 -24.32 29.94 -3.90
CA ASP A 390 -25.68 29.37 -3.96
C ASP A 390 -25.73 28.01 -3.23
N ASP A 391 -25.31 28.00 -1.98
CA ASP A 391 -25.29 26.84 -1.10
C ASP A 391 -26.27 27.07 0.08
N PRO A 392 -27.41 26.33 0.16
CA PRO A 392 -28.40 26.52 1.22
C PRO A 392 -27.87 26.26 2.63
N PHE A 393 -26.69 25.64 2.80
CA PHE A 393 -26.05 25.46 4.10
C PHE A 393 -25.91 26.77 4.89
N TRP A 394 -25.53 27.86 4.21
CA TRP A 394 -25.35 29.17 4.84
C TRP A 394 -26.66 29.86 5.25
N ARG A 395 -27.83 29.33 4.84
CA ARG A 395 -29.15 29.78 5.34
C ARG A 395 -29.53 29.14 6.67
N ILE A 396 -28.78 28.14 7.16
CA ILE A 396 -28.95 27.59 8.51
C ILE A 396 -28.50 28.60 9.58
N THR A 397 -27.46 29.39 9.31
CA THR A 397 -26.83 30.32 10.27
C THR A 397 -27.80 31.31 10.94
N PRO A 398 -28.68 32.07 10.24
CA PRO A 398 -29.64 32.94 10.93
C PRO A 398 -30.69 32.18 11.76
N ILE A 399 -30.98 30.93 11.40
CA ILE A 399 -31.95 30.06 12.08
C ILE A 399 -31.36 29.56 13.40
N ILE A 400 -30.16 28.96 13.38
CA ILE A 400 -29.47 28.49 14.61
C ILE A 400 -29.10 29.64 15.55
N LEU A 401 -28.86 30.85 15.01
CA LEU A 401 -28.57 32.03 15.81
C LEU A 401 -29.84 32.69 16.39
N GLU A 402 -31.05 32.26 16.05
CA GLU A 402 -32.32 32.91 16.48
C GLU A 402 -32.48 34.36 15.98
N GLU A 403 -32.13 34.64 14.73
CA GLU A 403 -32.19 35.99 14.15
C GLU A 403 -33.33 36.11 13.11
N GLY A 404 -34.38 36.87 13.46
CA GLY A 404 -35.54 37.13 12.59
C GLY A 404 -36.71 36.14 12.75
N ASP A 405 -37.49 35.95 11.68
CA ASP A 405 -38.58 34.97 11.65
C ASP A 405 -38.03 33.57 11.34
N ILE A 406 -37.91 32.74 12.39
CA ILE A 406 -37.28 31.42 12.34
C ILE A 406 -38.15 30.41 11.59
N GLU A 407 -39.45 30.36 11.88
CA GLU A 407 -40.38 29.43 11.24
C GLU A 407 -40.57 29.80 9.75
N GLY A 408 -40.60 31.10 9.43
CA GLY A 408 -40.58 31.60 8.06
C GLY A 408 -39.33 31.18 7.29
N GLN A 409 -38.13 31.37 7.86
CA GLN A 409 -36.87 30.97 7.23
C GLN A 409 -36.79 29.45 6.99
N ILE A 410 -37.17 28.63 7.97
CA ILE A 410 -37.23 27.17 7.82
C ILE A 410 -38.18 26.77 6.68
N TYR A 411 -39.36 27.41 6.60
CA TYR A 411 -40.32 27.17 5.53
C TYR A 411 -39.77 27.53 4.13
N GLU A 412 -39.07 28.66 3.99
CA GLU A 412 -38.48 29.06 2.71
C GLU A 412 -37.37 28.10 2.25
N VAL A 413 -36.45 27.71 3.15
CA VAL A 413 -35.37 26.77 2.78
C VAL A 413 -35.94 25.39 2.42
N ARG A 414 -36.92 24.87 3.18
CA ARG A 414 -37.64 23.63 2.84
C ARG A 414 -38.34 23.71 1.48
N ARG A 415 -38.93 24.86 1.14
CA ARG A 415 -39.64 25.11 -0.13
C ARG A 415 -38.70 25.13 -1.34
N GLU A 416 -37.53 25.76 -1.18
CA GLU A 416 -36.58 25.99 -2.28
C GLU A 416 -35.58 24.85 -2.47
N TYR A 417 -35.21 24.14 -1.39
CA TYR A 417 -34.25 23.04 -1.41
C TYR A 417 -34.83 21.79 -0.71
N PRO A 418 -35.91 21.17 -1.21
CA PRO A 418 -36.62 20.08 -0.54
C PRO A 418 -35.83 18.75 -0.46
N GLU A 419 -34.62 18.69 -1.01
CA GLU A 419 -33.66 17.58 -0.90
C GLU A 419 -32.47 17.87 0.05
N PHE A 420 -32.49 19.02 0.74
CA PHE A 420 -31.42 19.46 1.65
C PHE A 420 -31.64 18.96 3.09
N TYR A 421 -31.02 17.82 3.44
CA TYR A 421 -31.22 17.17 4.75
C TYR A 421 -30.52 17.85 5.92
N LEU A 422 -29.49 18.67 5.67
CA LEU A 422 -28.72 19.30 6.73
C LEU A 422 -29.52 20.37 7.49
N LEU A 423 -30.53 21.00 6.87
CA LEU A 423 -31.46 21.88 7.60
C LEU A 423 -32.15 21.12 8.75
N PRO A 424 -32.92 20.03 8.51
CA PRO A 424 -33.50 19.26 9.61
C PRO A 424 -32.48 18.66 10.58
N ALA A 425 -31.29 18.26 10.11
CA ALA A 425 -30.21 17.78 10.98
C ALA A 425 -29.71 18.86 11.97
N TYR A 426 -29.52 20.11 11.54
CA TYR A 426 -29.19 21.21 12.45
C TYR A 426 -30.39 21.66 13.29
N MET A 427 -31.63 21.56 12.78
CA MET A 427 -32.83 21.85 13.57
C MET A 427 -33.03 20.86 14.72
N HIS A 428 -32.65 19.59 14.54
CA HIS A 428 -32.62 18.60 15.62
C HIS A 428 -31.78 19.09 16.81
N LEU A 429 -30.53 19.51 16.56
CA LEU A 429 -29.63 20.06 17.59
C LEU A 429 -30.20 21.31 18.26
N HIS A 430 -30.77 22.22 17.47
CA HIS A 430 -31.40 23.45 17.95
C HIS A 430 -32.61 23.18 18.88
N TYR A 431 -33.41 22.16 18.57
CA TYR A 431 -34.54 21.74 19.42
C TYR A 431 -34.07 20.97 20.67
N LEU A 432 -32.97 20.21 20.61
CA LEU A 432 -32.35 19.60 21.79
C LEU A 432 -31.86 20.64 22.79
N GLU A 433 -31.17 21.71 22.36
CA GLU A 433 -30.75 22.81 23.24
C GLU A 433 -31.94 23.43 23.98
N LYS A 434 -33.06 23.62 23.26
CA LYS A 434 -34.33 24.11 23.79
C LYS A 434 -35.12 23.09 24.62
N LYS A 435 -34.67 21.83 24.65
CA LYS A 435 -35.32 20.68 25.31
C LYS A 435 -36.70 20.32 24.73
N ASP A 436 -36.97 20.72 23.49
CA ASP A 436 -38.14 20.26 22.73
C ASP A 436 -37.82 18.94 22.04
N LEU A 437 -37.89 17.86 22.83
CA LEU A 437 -37.59 16.50 22.37
C LEU A 437 -38.54 16.03 21.25
N THR A 438 -39.76 16.59 21.18
CA THR A 438 -40.74 16.27 20.14
C THR A 438 -40.28 16.83 18.80
N ARG A 439 -40.01 18.15 18.74
CA ARG A 439 -39.52 18.78 17.51
C ARG A 439 -38.13 18.27 17.10
N ALA A 440 -37.25 17.98 18.06
CA ALA A 440 -35.96 17.36 17.78
C ALA A 440 -36.14 15.99 17.09
N HIS A 441 -37.01 15.14 17.63
CA HIS A 441 -37.33 13.83 17.06
C HIS A 441 -37.96 13.93 15.66
N GLU A 442 -38.91 14.85 15.47
CA GLU A 442 -39.54 15.11 14.17
C GLU A 442 -38.53 15.59 13.12
N ALA A 443 -37.60 16.49 13.49
CA ALA A 443 -36.58 17.01 12.60
C ALA A 443 -35.57 15.93 12.13
N ILE A 444 -35.08 15.06 13.03
CA ILE A 444 -34.17 13.99 12.59
C ILE A 444 -34.87 12.94 11.72
N LEU A 445 -36.16 12.66 11.95
CA LEU A 445 -36.94 11.79 11.06
C LEU A 445 -37.18 12.43 9.67
N GLU A 446 -37.35 13.75 9.58
CA GLU A 446 -37.39 14.46 8.30
C GLU A 446 -36.06 14.33 7.54
N ALA A 447 -34.93 14.47 8.23
CA ALA A 447 -33.60 14.25 7.63
C ALA A 447 -33.46 12.82 7.08
N VAL A 448 -33.91 11.80 7.84
CA VAL A 448 -33.93 10.39 7.40
C VAL A 448 -34.77 10.23 6.12
N GLU A 449 -35.97 10.82 6.06
CA GLU A 449 -36.81 10.74 4.87
C GLU A 449 -36.15 11.42 3.66
N ILE A 450 -35.48 12.56 3.85
CA ILE A 450 -34.75 13.25 2.78
C ILE A 450 -33.61 12.38 2.23
N VAL A 451 -32.73 11.82 3.10
CA VAL A 451 -31.59 11.02 2.62
C VAL A 451 -32.03 9.71 1.97
N GLU A 452 -33.07 9.04 2.48
CA GLU A 452 -33.69 7.88 1.83
C GLU A 452 -34.30 8.24 0.46
N ARG A 453 -35.01 9.37 0.36
CA ARG A 453 -35.60 9.87 -0.90
C ARG A 453 -34.54 10.21 -1.93
N ASN A 454 -33.45 10.85 -1.52
CA ASN A 454 -32.29 11.17 -2.37
C ASN A 454 -31.59 9.89 -2.85
N ARG A 455 -31.33 8.94 -1.94
CA ARG A 455 -30.74 7.62 -2.23
C ARG A 455 -31.57 6.83 -3.25
N ARG A 456 -32.91 6.88 -3.15
CA ARG A 456 -33.83 6.22 -4.09
C ARG A 456 -33.89 6.91 -5.44
N SER A 457 -33.81 8.25 -5.49
CA SER A 457 -33.79 9.01 -6.75
C SER A 457 -32.45 8.91 -7.49
N ARG A 458 -31.38 8.49 -6.80
CA ARG A 458 -29.98 8.45 -7.27
C ARG A 458 -29.41 9.82 -7.67
N LYS A 459 -30.07 10.91 -7.27
CA LYS A 459 -29.59 12.27 -7.50
C LYS A 459 -28.66 12.70 -6.36
N ARG A 460 -27.44 13.10 -6.70
CA ARG A 460 -26.50 13.76 -5.79
C ARG A 460 -26.71 15.27 -5.89
N TYR A 461 -26.51 15.98 -4.78
CA TYR A 461 -26.72 17.43 -4.68
C TYR A 461 -25.45 18.10 -4.12
N LYS A 462 -25.00 19.21 -4.74
CA LYS A 462 -23.68 19.85 -4.46
C LYS A 462 -23.50 20.31 -3.01
N TRP A 463 -24.61 20.56 -2.31
CA TRP A 463 -24.67 21.15 -0.97
C TRP A 463 -24.78 20.09 0.15
N ASN A 464 -25.03 18.83 -0.20
CA ASN A 464 -24.89 17.68 0.70
C ASN A 464 -23.40 17.23 0.74
N SER A 465 -23.10 16.01 1.19
CA SER A 465 -21.74 15.43 1.09
C SER A 465 -21.36 14.96 -0.33
N GLY A 466 -22.28 15.02 -1.29
CA GLY A 466 -22.13 14.39 -2.61
C GLY A 466 -22.16 12.85 -2.60
N SER A 467 -22.25 12.21 -1.43
CA SER A 467 -22.20 10.76 -1.22
C SER A 467 -23.47 10.25 -0.55
N HIS A 468 -24.21 9.35 -1.19
CA HIS A 468 -25.37 8.70 -0.59
C HIS A 468 -25.02 7.79 0.60
N LEU A 469 -23.77 7.35 0.72
CA LEU A 469 -23.32 6.62 1.91
C LEU A 469 -23.12 7.60 3.06
N THR A 470 -22.37 8.67 2.84
CA THR A 470 -22.00 9.66 3.87
C THR A 470 -23.22 10.45 4.35
N ASP A 471 -24.12 10.86 3.45
CA ASP A 471 -25.41 11.48 3.80
C ASP A 471 -26.25 10.57 4.73
N MET A 472 -26.22 9.26 4.52
CA MET A 472 -26.94 8.29 5.34
C MET A 472 -26.23 8.04 6.66
N ASP A 473 -24.92 7.77 6.65
CA ASP A 473 -24.10 7.48 7.84
C ASP A 473 -24.24 8.61 8.89
N HIS A 474 -24.14 9.87 8.43
CA HIS A 474 -24.32 11.07 9.25
C HIS A 474 -25.69 11.12 9.93
N VAL A 475 -26.78 11.00 9.17
CA VAL A 475 -28.15 11.09 9.71
C VAL A 475 -28.48 9.90 10.62
N TYR A 476 -27.99 8.71 10.30
CA TYR A 476 -28.20 7.53 11.14
C TYR A 476 -27.36 7.56 12.42
N SER A 477 -26.17 8.15 12.43
CA SER A 477 -25.39 8.39 13.67
C SER A 477 -26.16 9.30 14.63
N ILE A 478 -26.62 10.47 14.16
CA ILE A 478 -27.41 11.41 14.97
C ILE A 478 -28.70 10.74 15.49
N LEU A 479 -29.35 9.89 14.68
CA LEU A 479 -30.54 9.16 15.09
C LEU A 479 -30.23 8.08 16.15
N GLU A 480 -29.08 7.41 16.06
CA GLU A 480 -28.60 6.40 17.00
C GLU A 480 -28.20 7.06 18.32
N GLU A 481 -27.38 8.12 18.30
CA GLU A 481 -27.01 8.95 19.45
C GLU A 481 -28.23 9.55 20.17
N PHE A 482 -29.21 10.05 19.42
CA PHE A 482 -30.46 10.55 19.99
C PHE A 482 -31.22 9.43 20.73
N TYR A 483 -31.34 8.23 20.15
CA TYR A 483 -32.04 7.13 20.81
C TYR A 483 -31.25 6.49 21.95
N ASP A 484 -29.93 6.39 21.89
CA ASP A 484 -29.10 5.90 23.00
C ASP A 484 -29.21 6.79 24.25
N SER A 485 -29.61 8.06 24.08
CA SER A 485 -29.95 8.96 25.20
C SER A 485 -31.32 8.68 25.86
N PHE A 486 -32.13 7.77 25.31
CA PHE A 486 -33.45 7.38 25.83
C PHE A 486 -33.69 5.86 25.81
N ASP A 487 -33.84 5.25 26.99
CA ASP A 487 -34.22 3.85 27.19
C ASP A 487 -35.60 3.52 26.56
N ILE A 488 -35.62 3.01 25.32
CA ILE A 488 -36.84 2.81 24.50
C ILE A 488 -36.82 1.49 23.71
N GLU A 489 -37.78 0.61 24.01
CA GLU A 489 -38.05 -0.60 23.22
C GLU A 489 -38.99 -0.35 22.01
N GLY A 490 -38.89 -1.19 20.96
CA GLY A 490 -39.93 -1.38 19.95
C GLY A 490 -39.64 -0.76 18.57
N LYS A 491 -40.67 -0.26 17.88
CA LYS A 491 -40.65 0.17 16.44
C LYS A 491 -39.56 1.16 16.00
N ARG A 492 -38.77 1.69 16.93
CA ARG A 492 -37.65 2.63 16.68
C ARG A 492 -36.34 1.88 16.41
N GLU A 493 -36.10 0.79 17.13
CA GLU A 493 -35.04 -0.20 16.87
C GLU A 493 -35.13 -0.73 15.42
N ASP A 494 -36.37 -0.98 14.98
CA ASP A 494 -36.77 -1.32 13.61
C ASP A 494 -36.28 -0.32 12.53
N ILE A 495 -36.01 0.94 12.89
CA ILE A 495 -35.54 1.99 11.96
C ILE A 495 -34.01 2.03 11.95
N LEU A 496 -33.37 2.03 13.12
CA LEU A 496 -31.92 1.92 13.27
C LEU A 496 -31.40 0.68 12.56
N GLU A 497 -32.05 -0.47 12.78
CA GLU A 497 -31.67 -1.75 12.19
C GLU A 497 -31.84 -1.80 10.67
N LYS A 498 -32.78 -1.02 10.10
CA LYS A 498 -32.89 -0.83 8.65
C LYS A 498 -31.80 0.10 8.11
N GLY A 499 -31.43 1.15 8.87
CA GLY A 499 -30.29 2.02 8.60
C GLY A 499 -28.98 1.26 8.55
N ARG A 500 -28.60 0.61 9.65
CA ARG A 500 -27.40 -0.24 9.76
C ARG A 500 -27.31 -1.27 8.63
N LYS A 501 -28.39 -2.03 8.36
CA LYS A 501 -28.45 -2.98 7.24
C LYS A 501 -28.34 -2.36 5.84
N VAL A 502 -28.67 -1.08 5.65
CA VAL A 502 -28.44 -0.36 4.38
C VAL A 502 -27.01 0.14 4.29
N THR A 503 -26.52 0.78 5.34
CA THR A 503 -25.15 1.28 5.47
C THR A 503 -24.12 0.16 5.32
N GLU A 504 -24.29 -0.97 6.01
CA GLU A 504 -23.43 -2.16 5.86
C GLU A 504 -23.35 -2.67 4.43
N ARG A 505 -24.49 -2.68 3.70
CA ARG A 505 -24.53 -3.17 2.31
C ARG A 505 -23.81 -2.22 1.35
N LEU A 506 -23.81 -0.92 1.66
CA LEU A 506 -23.06 0.09 0.91
C LEU A 506 -21.57 0.04 1.25
N LYS A 507 -21.20 -0.08 2.54
CA LYS A 507 -19.82 -0.28 3.01
C LYS A 507 -19.21 -1.55 2.39
N LYS A 508 -19.87 -2.71 2.52
CA LYS A 508 -19.45 -3.98 1.87
C LYS A 508 -19.31 -3.91 0.35
N LYS A 509 -20.19 -3.17 -0.35
CA LYS A 509 -20.04 -3.00 -1.82
C LYS A 509 -18.82 -2.14 -2.16
N ASN A 510 -18.57 -1.08 -1.40
CA ASN A 510 -17.39 -0.23 -1.59
C ASN A 510 -16.10 -0.99 -1.24
N GLU A 511 -16.10 -1.76 -0.15
CA GLU A 511 -15.01 -2.65 0.26
C GLU A 511 -14.67 -3.63 -0.87
N GLN A 512 -15.65 -4.36 -1.42
CA GLN A 512 -15.41 -5.27 -2.55
C GLN A 512 -14.86 -4.55 -3.79
N GLU A 513 -15.38 -3.38 -4.15
CA GLU A 513 -14.91 -2.62 -5.33
C GLU A 513 -13.51 -1.99 -5.12
N VAL A 514 -13.04 -1.89 -3.86
CA VAL A 514 -11.69 -1.46 -3.49
C VAL A 514 -10.75 -2.66 -3.45
N ASP A 515 -11.16 -3.78 -2.84
CA ASP A 515 -10.40 -5.03 -2.79
C ASP A 515 -10.15 -5.58 -4.19
N GLU A 516 -11.13 -5.57 -5.10
CA GLU A 516 -10.97 -6.01 -6.48
C GLU A 516 -9.88 -5.21 -7.21
N LYS A 517 -9.88 -3.87 -7.08
CA LYS A 517 -8.87 -2.98 -7.69
C LYS A 517 -7.51 -3.09 -7.02
N LEU A 518 -7.46 -3.26 -5.70
CA LEU A 518 -6.20 -3.51 -4.97
C LEU A 518 -5.57 -4.82 -5.44
N ASN A 519 -6.34 -5.88 -5.59
CA ASN A 519 -5.85 -7.16 -6.12
C ASN A 519 -5.38 -7.02 -7.58
N GLU A 520 -6.08 -6.27 -8.44
CA GLU A 520 -5.64 -5.99 -9.82
C GLU A 520 -4.27 -5.28 -9.85
N ILE A 521 -4.13 -4.17 -9.10
CA ILE A 521 -2.88 -3.40 -8.99
C ILE A 521 -1.75 -4.23 -8.36
N MET A 522 -2.05 -5.02 -7.32
CA MET A 522 -1.07 -5.90 -6.70
C MET A 522 -0.61 -6.99 -7.67
N MET A 523 -1.51 -7.62 -8.42
CA MET A 523 -1.13 -8.66 -9.39
C MET A 523 -0.35 -8.09 -10.58
N GLU A 524 -0.62 -6.87 -11.03
CA GLU A 524 0.21 -6.19 -12.04
C GLU A 524 1.63 -5.93 -11.52
N ASN A 525 1.76 -5.53 -10.25
CA ASN A 525 3.07 -5.31 -9.62
C ASN A 525 3.80 -6.63 -9.30
N VAL A 526 3.09 -7.71 -8.97
CA VAL A 526 3.66 -9.06 -8.85
C VAL A 526 4.26 -9.50 -10.19
N LYS A 527 3.57 -9.29 -11.31
CA LYS A 527 4.08 -9.61 -12.65
C LYS A 527 5.37 -8.88 -13.04
N LYS A 528 5.55 -7.66 -12.54
CA LYS A 528 6.77 -6.87 -12.74
C LYS A 528 7.94 -7.35 -11.87
N SER A 529 7.70 -8.20 -10.86
CA SER A 529 8.75 -8.64 -9.94
C SER A 529 9.77 -9.56 -10.63
N PRO A 530 11.07 -9.46 -10.28
CA PRO A 530 12.10 -10.35 -10.81
C PRO A 530 11.82 -11.82 -10.49
N LEU A 531 11.26 -12.10 -9.31
CA LEU A 531 10.76 -13.42 -8.91
C LEU A 531 9.80 -14.02 -9.94
N TYR A 532 8.74 -13.29 -10.27
CA TYR A 532 7.67 -13.77 -11.16
C TYR A 532 8.22 -14.06 -12.55
N ARG A 533 9.03 -13.13 -13.09
CA ARG A 533 9.69 -13.29 -14.39
C ARG A 533 10.67 -14.47 -14.42
N TYR A 534 11.36 -14.76 -13.32
CA TYR A 534 12.21 -15.95 -13.21
C TYR A 534 11.41 -17.25 -13.08
N MET A 535 10.24 -17.23 -12.44
CA MET A 535 9.31 -18.36 -12.43
C MET A 535 8.79 -18.66 -13.84
N GLU A 536 8.32 -17.64 -14.57
CA GLU A 536 7.89 -17.78 -15.98
C GLU A 536 9.03 -18.36 -16.84
N PHE A 537 10.25 -17.81 -16.73
CA PHE A 537 11.42 -18.33 -17.44
C PHE A 537 11.69 -19.83 -17.16
N ILE A 538 11.64 -20.26 -15.89
CA ILE A 538 11.85 -21.68 -15.53
C ILE A 538 10.71 -22.57 -16.05
N GLU A 539 9.47 -22.07 -16.14
CA GLU A 539 8.36 -22.80 -16.79
C GLU A 539 8.53 -22.87 -18.32
N GLU A 540 8.99 -21.78 -18.95
CA GLU A 540 9.31 -21.72 -20.38
C GLU A 540 10.47 -22.64 -20.80
N LEU A 541 11.45 -22.88 -19.91
CA LEU A 541 12.49 -23.91 -20.12
C LEU A 541 11.89 -25.32 -20.25
N GLY A 542 10.70 -25.60 -19.71
CA GLY A 542 9.99 -26.86 -19.87
C GLY A 542 10.66 -28.08 -19.23
N ILE A 543 11.39 -27.88 -18.13
CA ILE A 543 12.06 -28.95 -17.37
C ILE A 543 11.08 -29.52 -16.34
N ASP A 544 10.91 -30.84 -16.31
CA ASP A 544 10.17 -31.48 -15.23
C ASP A 544 11.09 -31.79 -14.03
N PHE A 545 11.12 -30.87 -13.07
CA PHE A 545 11.91 -30.98 -11.84
C PHE A 545 11.38 -31.98 -10.79
N LYS A 546 10.22 -32.62 -11.01
CA LYS A 546 9.53 -33.43 -9.99
C LYS A 546 10.34 -34.64 -9.52
N THR A 547 11.14 -34.44 -8.49
CA THR A 547 11.80 -35.50 -7.72
C THR A 547 10.93 -35.95 -6.55
N GLU A 548 10.83 -37.26 -6.34
CA GLU A 548 10.22 -37.86 -5.14
C GLU A 548 11.22 -38.06 -3.99
N GLU A 549 12.51 -37.74 -4.17
CA GLU A 549 13.58 -38.06 -3.22
C GLU A 549 13.36 -37.48 -1.81
N ASP A 550 13.68 -38.28 -0.80
CA ASP A 550 13.50 -37.94 0.61
C ASP A 550 14.74 -37.19 1.15
N VAL A 551 14.80 -35.88 0.84
CA VAL A 551 16.05 -35.11 0.92
C VAL A 551 16.30 -34.50 2.32
N GLU A 552 17.45 -34.80 2.93
CA GLU A 552 17.84 -34.23 4.22
C GLU A 552 17.83 -32.69 4.20
N THR A 553 17.33 -32.10 5.29
CA THR A 553 17.03 -30.67 5.41
C THR A 553 17.44 -30.14 6.79
N THR A 554 18.50 -29.34 6.84
CA THR A 554 18.95 -28.67 8.07
C THR A 554 18.02 -27.51 8.43
N ILE A 555 17.19 -27.68 9.47
CA ILE A 555 16.20 -26.68 9.89
C ILE A 555 16.81 -25.70 10.91
N VAL A 556 16.81 -24.40 10.59
CA VAL A 556 17.23 -23.32 11.50
C VAL A 556 15.99 -22.64 12.09
N ASN A 557 15.77 -22.80 13.39
CA ASN A 557 14.68 -22.12 14.09
C ASN A 557 15.07 -20.66 14.41
N ILE A 558 14.36 -19.71 13.80
CA ILE A 558 14.51 -18.25 13.99
C ILE A 558 13.29 -17.73 14.76
N ASP A 559 13.47 -16.76 15.67
CA ASP A 559 12.35 -16.02 16.26
C ASP A 559 11.96 -14.86 15.32
N PRO A 560 10.75 -14.87 14.71
CA PRO A 560 10.31 -13.79 13.81
C PRO A 560 10.16 -12.44 14.52
N LEU A 561 10.11 -12.42 15.86
CA LEU A 561 9.98 -11.22 16.69
C LEU A 561 11.33 -10.74 17.27
N GLY A 562 12.44 -11.39 16.93
CA GLY A 562 13.81 -10.99 17.32
C GLY A 562 14.07 -10.99 18.84
N ARG A 563 13.23 -11.63 19.65
CA ARG A 563 13.36 -11.64 21.10
C ARG A 563 14.56 -12.51 21.45
N LYS A 564 15.56 -11.94 22.14
CA LYS A 564 16.76 -12.70 22.55
C LYS A 564 16.37 -13.93 23.36
N ILE A 565 16.46 -15.11 22.75
CA ILE A 565 16.18 -16.41 23.37
C ILE A 565 17.16 -16.58 24.54
N ARG A 566 16.71 -16.24 25.75
CA ARG A 566 17.45 -16.45 27.00
C ARG A 566 17.67 -17.96 27.14
N LYS A 567 18.91 -18.42 26.89
CA LYS A 567 19.31 -19.83 27.06
C LYS A 567 18.80 -20.31 28.43
N LYS A 568 17.78 -21.19 28.43
CA LYS A 568 17.13 -21.66 29.66
C LYS A 568 18.20 -22.24 30.59
N LYS A 569 18.36 -21.63 31.77
CA LYS A 569 19.35 -22.05 32.77
C LYS A 569 19.12 -23.53 33.08
N LYS A 570 20.12 -24.39 32.84
CA LYS A 570 19.99 -25.84 33.07
C LYS A 570 19.61 -26.07 34.53
N ILE A 571 18.39 -26.57 34.76
CA ILE A 571 17.89 -26.89 36.10
C ILE A 571 18.71 -28.06 36.65
N GLY A 572 19.39 -27.85 37.76
CA GLY A 572 20.20 -28.86 38.42
C GLY A 572 19.32 -30.00 38.94
N ARG A 573 19.84 -31.23 38.92
CA ARG A 573 19.11 -32.42 39.44
C ARG A 573 18.70 -32.26 40.92
N ASN A 574 19.32 -31.34 41.67
CA ASN A 574 19.02 -31.04 43.07
C ASN A 574 18.16 -29.77 43.30
N ASP A 575 17.83 -29.02 42.26
CA ASP A 575 17.08 -27.76 42.35
C ASP A 575 15.58 -28.03 42.57
N PRO A 576 14.77 -27.05 43.02
CA PRO A 576 13.32 -27.19 43.09
C PRO A 576 12.72 -27.56 41.73
N CYS A 577 11.77 -28.50 41.72
CA CYS A 577 11.14 -28.98 40.49
C CYS A 577 10.18 -27.93 39.91
N PRO A 578 10.29 -27.54 38.63
CA PRO A 578 9.51 -26.44 38.04
C PRO A 578 8.00 -26.72 37.93
N CYS A 579 7.54 -27.95 38.15
CA CYS A 579 6.11 -28.30 38.21
C CYS A 579 5.41 -27.91 39.53
N GLY A 580 6.02 -27.04 40.36
CA GLY A 580 5.42 -26.54 41.61
C GLY A 580 5.39 -27.53 42.78
N SER A 581 5.78 -28.80 42.60
CA SER A 581 5.60 -29.89 43.57
C SER A 581 6.42 -29.81 44.88
N GLY A 582 7.17 -28.72 45.11
CA GLY A 582 8.05 -28.50 46.27
C GLY A 582 9.26 -29.44 46.38
N LYS A 583 9.31 -30.51 45.57
CA LYS A 583 10.35 -31.56 45.60
C LYS A 583 11.55 -31.15 44.74
N LYS A 584 12.73 -31.69 45.04
CA LYS A 584 13.91 -31.55 44.18
C LYS A 584 13.68 -32.26 42.83
N TYR A 585 14.15 -31.69 41.72
CA TYR A 585 13.85 -32.15 40.35
C TYR A 585 14.05 -33.67 40.17
N LYS A 586 15.19 -34.24 40.62
CA LYS A 586 15.47 -35.69 40.58
C LYS A 586 14.55 -36.60 41.41
N LYS A 587 13.72 -36.04 42.29
CA LYS A 587 12.72 -36.78 43.11
C LYS A 587 11.28 -36.58 42.61
N CYS A 588 11.08 -35.81 41.55
CA CYS A 588 9.79 -35.58 40.91
C CYS A 588 9.88 -35.95 39.42
N CYS A 589 9.87 -34.99 38.48
CA CYS A 589 9.86 -35.21 37.02
C CYS A 589 11.13 -35.84 36.42
N LEU A 590 12.02 -36.39 37.25
CA LEU A 590 13.20 -37.17 36.85
C LEU A 590 13.26 -38.54 37.55
N LYS A 591 12.15 -38.97 38.16
CA LYS A 591 11.85 -40.39 38.36
C LYS A 591 11.33 -40.97 37.05
N ILE A 592 11.85 -42.13 36.70
CA ILE A 592 11.15 -43.17 35.94
C ILE A 592 10.43 -44.02 36.99
#